data_AF-A0A1F7J235-F1
#
_entry.id   AF-A0A1F7J235-F1
#
_cell.length_a   1.000
_cell.length_b   1.000
_cell.length_c   1.000
_cell.angle_alpha   90.00
_cell.angle_beta   90.00
_cell.angle_gamma   90.00
#
_symmetry.space_group_name_H-M   'P 1'
#
loop_
_entity.id
_entity.type
_entity.pdbx_description
1 polymer ?
#
loop_
_entity_poly.entity_id
_entity_poly.type
_entity_poly.pdbx_seq_one_letter_code
_entity_poly.pdbx_strand_id
1 'polypeptide(L)'
;MKTVFKEGFTLMEILIVTALIGIISVAVILLLDPWAQINKAHDAKRKHDLAVLQKSFEDYYSDKGCYPQAEHLCFDVSTAVNVCAISKTVTSKLCHICGLETAPPKFSEFSPYLNKLPCDPQHPSKDYLLEVERPGCARNDASVCAESTSPPCTSDYCPQWYRVYADFSYENDKDSELFGCKGGGCGPAKLSPPYGFDYGVSSHQVGLQKSNGYVCVSDNSCNACQSPRDYNACVQDPGCPNKSLIYGTVESCCAANPSFPGC
;
A
#
# COMPACT_ATOMS: atom_id res chain seq x y z
N MET A 1 -65.59 -1.70 20.18
CA MET A 1 -64.42 -0.85 19.87
C MET A 1 -63.40 -1.10 20.98
N LYS A 2 -62.28 -1.78 20.71
CA LYS A 2 -61.25 -2.06 21.73
C LYS A 2 -60.39 -0.81 21.91
N THR A 3 -60.44 -0.17 23.06
CA THR A 3 -59.57 0.95 23.44
C THR A 3 -58.22 0.41 23.87
N VAL A 4 -57.18 0.69 23.09
CA VAL A 4 -55.79 0.41 23.46
C VAL A 4 -55.34 1.52 24.41
N PHE A 5 -55.01 1.17 25.67
CA PHE A 5 -54.31 2.08 26.57
C PHE A 5 -52.93 2.37 25.97
N LYS A 6 -52.67 3.62 25.59
CA LYS A 6 -51.30 4.09 25.36
C LYS A 6 -50.69 4.38 26.72
N GLU A 7 -49.96 3.41 27.26
CA GLU A 7 -49.12 3.65 28.43
C GLU A 7 -48.00 4.63 28.04
N GLY A 8 -47.94 5.77 28.73
CA GLY A 8 -46.92 6.79 28.53
C GLY A 8 -45.67 6.45 29.33
N PHE A 9 -44.50 6.55 28.69
CA PHE A 9 -43.21 6.43 29.38
C PHE A 9 -43.10 7.46 30.51
N THR A 10 -42.61 7.03 31.67
CA THR A 10 -42.30 7.96 32.76
C THR A 10 -40.99 8.70 32.47
N LEU A 11 -40.91 9.97 32.85
CA LEU A 11 -39.71 10.79 32.64
C LEU A 11 -38.48 10.17 33.35
N MET A 12 -38.68 9.60 34.54
CA MET A 12 -37.63 8.94 35.31
C MET A 12 -37.05 7.73 34.58
N GLU A 13 -37.89 6.96 33.90
CA GLU A 13 -37.50 5.73 33.21
C GLU A 13 -36.66 6.02 31.97
N ILE A 14 -37.00 7.06 31.20
CA ILE A 14 -36.15 7.53 30.10
C ILE A 14 -34.82 8.10 30.63
N LEU A 15 -34.82 8.75 31.79
CA LEU A 15 -33.61 9.33 32.38
C LEU A 15 -32.62 8.24 32.83
N ILE A 16 -33.11 7.19 33.49
CA ILE A 16 -32.29 6.05 33.91
C ILE A 16 -31.73 5.30 32.69
N VAL A 17 -32.55 5.06 31.67
CA VAL A 17 -32.13 4.33 30.47
C VAL A 17 -31.06 5.10 29.70
N THR A 18 -31.24 6.40 29.50
CA THR A 18 -30.24 7.23 28.80
C THR A 18 -28.94 7.36 29.60
N ALA A 19 -29.01 7.45 30.93
CA ALA A 19 -27.83 7.41 31.79
C ALA A 19 -27.06 6.08 31.67
N LEU A 20 -27.77 4.94 31.69
CA LEU A 20 -27.17 3.62 31.53
C LEU A 20 -26.54 3.43 30.14
N ILE A 21 -27.26 3.83 29.07
CA ILE A 21 -26.72 3.79 27.70
C ILE A 21 -25.46 4.65 27.60
N GLY A 22 -25.45 5.82 28.24
CA GLY A 22 -24.27 6.69 28.28
C GLY A 22 -23.04 6.01 28.89
N ILE A 23 -23.21 5.38 30.05
CA ILE A 23 -22.11 4.67 30.75
C ILE A 23 -21.59 3.50 29.91
N ILE A 24 -22.49 2.68 29.35
CA ILE A 24 -22.11 1.53 28.55
C ILE A 24 -21.41 1.96 27.26
N SER A 25 -21.88 3.03 26.61
CA SER A 25 -21.30 3.53 25.35
C SER A 25 -19.85 3.96 25.53
N VAL A 26 -19.52 4.66 26.62
CA VAL A 26 -18.14 5.06 26.93
C VAL A 26 -17.26 3.84 27.19
N ALA A 27 -17.76 2.85 27.94
CA ALA A 27 -17.01 1.63 28.22
C ALA A 27 -16.66 0.84 26.95
N VAL A 28 -17.60 0.73 26.00
CA VAL A 28 -17.40 0.01 24.73
C VAL A 28 -16.32 0.67 23.88
N ILE A 29 -16.30 2.00 23.77
CA ILE A 29 -15.31 2.73 22.97
C ILE A 29 -13.90 2.50 23.52
N LEU A 30 -13.75 2.54 24.84
CA LEU A 30 -12.45 2.33 25.51
C LEU A 30 -11.93 0.90 25.36
N LEU A 31 -12.82 -0.09 25.31
CA LEU A 31 -12.42 -1.50 25.27
C LEU A 31 -12.10 -2.00 23.85
N LEU A 32 -12.81 -1.50 22.83
CA LEU A 32 -12.74 -2.10 21.49
C LEU A 32 -11.81 -1.38 20.51
N ASP A 33 -11.37 -0.15 20.83
CA ASP A 33 -10.63 0.71 19.91
C ASP A 33 -11.20 0.64 18.47
N PRO A 34 -12.35 1.29 18.22
CA PRO A 34 -13.07 1.15 16.96
C PRO A 34 -12.21 1.52 15.74
N TRP A 35 -11.23 2.40 15.90
CA TRP A 35 -10.32 2.80 14.83
C TRP A 35 -9.37 1.68 14.43
N ALA A 36 -8.75 1.00 15.40
CA ALA A 36 -7.91 -0.16 15.11
C ALA A 36 -8.70 -1.27 14.41
N GLN A 37 -9.97 -1.47 14.79
CA GLN A 37 -10.83 -2.49 14.18
C GLN A 37 -11.23 -2.14 12.74
N ILE A 38 -11.51 -0.87 12.46
CA ILE A 38 -11.75 -0.37 11.09
C ILE A 38 -10.49 -0.53 10.24
N ASN A 39 -9.33 -0.14 10.76
CA ASN A 39 -8.06 -0.27 10.04
C ASN A 39 -7.74 -1.73 9.71
N LYS A 40 -7.95 -2.66 10.66
CA LYS A 40 -7.84 -4.11 10.39
C LYS A 40 -8.78 -4.57 9.28
N ALA A 41 -10.02 -4.07 9.25
CA ALA A 41 -10.98 -4.43 8.21
C ALA A 41 -10.53 -3.90 6.83
N HIS A 42 -9.99 -2.68 6.78
CA HIS A 42 -9.39 -2.12 5.58
C HIS A 42 -8.19 -2.94 5.11
N ASP A 43 -7.27 -3.31 6.01
CA ASP A 43 -6.09 -4.12 5.66
C ASP A 43 -6.47 -5.53 5.22
N ALA A 44 -7.47 -6.15 5.85
CA ALA A 44 -8.02 -7.43 5.39
C ALA A 44 -8.60 -7.31 3.97
N LYS A 45 -9.27 -6.20 3.66
CA LYS A 45 -9.72 -5.90 2.29
C LYS A 45 -8.55 -5.73 1.32
N ARG A 46 -7.50 -4.99 1.68
CA ARG A 46 -6.29 -4.83 0.84
C ARG A 46 -5.63 -6.16 0.51
N LYS A 47 -5.48 -7.04 1.51
CA LYS A 47 -4.95 -8.40 1.31
C LYS A 47 -5.81 -9.21 0.34
N HIS A 48 -7.13 -9.16 0.52
CA HIS A 48 -8.06 -9.83 -0.36
C HIS A 48 -7.97 -9.30 -1.80
N ASP A 49 -7.98 -7.97 -1.97
CA ASP A 49 -7.92 -7.31 -3.26
C ASP A 49 -6.61 -7.65 -4.00
N LEU A 50 -5.47 -7.65 -3.31
CA LEU A 50 -4.17 -8.08 -3.86
C LEU A 50 -4.15 -9.58 -4.23
N ALA A 51 -4.77 -10.44 -3.43
CA ALA A 51 -4.87 -11.87 -3.75
C ALA A 51 -5.74 -12.12 -5.00
N VAL A 52 -6.83 -11.36 -5.16
CA VAL A 52 -7.67 -11.40 -6.37
C VAL A 52 -6.89 -10.92 -7.59
N LEU A 53 -6.17 -9.80 -7.47
CA LEU A 53 -5.30 -9.29 -8.53
C LEU A 53 -4.26 -10.32 -8.94
N GLN A 54 -3.54 -10.90 -7.95
CA GLN A 54 -2.54 -11.92 -8.20
C GLN A 54 -3.13 -13.09 -8.99
N LYS A 55 -4.25 -13.66 -8.54
CA LYS A 55 -4.91 -14.75 -9.27
C LYS A 55 -5.26 -14.35 -10.72
N SER A 56 -5.87 -13.18 -10.91
CA SER A 56 -6.26 -12.71 -12.25
C SER A 56 -5.07 -12.45 -13.18
N PHE A 57 -3.91 -12.05 -12.63
CA PHE A 57 -2.69 -11.85 -13.40
C PHE A 57 -2.06 -13.19 -13.82
N GLU A 58 -2.10 -14.20 -12.95
CA GLU A 58 -1.65 -15.57 -13.28
C GLU A 58 -2.56 -16.24 -14.32
N ASP A 59 -3.88 -16.03 -14.23
CA ASP A 59 -4.84 -16.51 -15.23
C ASP A 59 -4.55 -15.82 -16.59
N TYR A 60 -4.32 -14.50 -16.61
CA TYR A 60 -3.92 -13.77 -17.80
C TYR A 60 -2.59 -14.26 -18.39
N TYR A 61 -1.58 -14.52 -17.55
CA TYR A 61 -0.29 -15.06 -17.98
C TYR A 61 -0.44 -16.44 -18.62
N SER A 62 -1.29 -17.29 -18.06
CA SER A 62 -1.55 -18.64 -18.60
C SER A 62 -2.12 -18.61 -20.01
N ASP A 63 -2.96 -17.62 -20.33
CA ASP A 63 -3.59 -17.49 -21.64
C ASP A 63 -2.73 -16.69 -22.64
N LYS A 64 -1.96 -15.71 -22.18
CA LYS A 64 -1.23 -14.74 -23.04
C LYS A 64 0.28 -14.93 -23.09
N GLY A 65 0.86 -15.70 -22.16
CA GLY A 65 2.31 -15.86 -22.03
C GLY A 65 3.06 -14.63 -21.47
N CYS A 66 2.33 -13.61 -21.01
CA CYS A 66 2.87 -12.49 -20.25
C CYS A 66 1.81 -11.89 -19.33
N TYR A 67 2.26 -11.06 -18.39
CA TYR A 67 1.37 -10.29 -17.52
C TYR A 67 0.80 -9.06 -18.23
N PRO A 68 -0.32 -8.50 -17.74
CA PRO A 68 -0.92 -7.32 -18.33
C PRO A 68 0.03 -6.11 -18.24
N GLN A 69 0.02 -5.27 -19.28
CA GLN A 69 0.74 -4.01 -19.28
C GLN A 69 0.07 -2.98 -18.36
N ALA A 70 0.79 -1.90 -18.03
CA ALA A 70 0.27 -0.80 -17.21
C ALA A 70 -1.00 -0.18 -17.81
N GLU A 71 -1.09 -0.11 -19.14
CA GLU A 71 -2.20 0.47 -19.89
C GLU A 71 -3.51 -0.34 -19.74
N HIS A 72 -3.42 -1.61 -19.33
CA HIS A 72 -4.57 -2.47 -19.02
C HIS A 72 -5.10 -2.28 -17.60
N LEU A 73 -4.28 -1.77 -16.67
CA LEU A 73 -4.52 -1.88 -15.23
C LEU A 73 -4.55 -0.54 -14.50
N CYS A 74 -3.78 0.45 -14.98
CA CYS A 74 -3.55 1.70 -14.26
C CYS A 74 -4.39 2.85 -14.81
N PHE A 75 -4.90 3.68 -13.90
CA PHE A 75 -5.67 4.87 -14.27
C PHE A 75 -4.76 6.09 -14.58
N ASP A 76 -3.55 6.11 -14.02
CA ASP A 76 -2.59 7.22 -14.08
C ASP A 76 -1.41 6.91 -15.01
N VAL A 77 -1.65 6.11 -16.06
CA VAL A 77 -0.60 5.59 -16.94
C VAL A 77 0.25 6.66 -17.65
N SER A 78 -0.30 7.88 -17.80
CA SER A 78 0.38 9.06 -18.37
C SER A 78 1.36 9.73 -17.41
N THR A 79 1.14 9.60 -16.10
CA THR A 79 2.01 10.14 -15.05
C THR A 79 2.85 9.04 -14.39
N ALA A 80 2.73 7.81 -14.89
CA ALA A 80 3.47 6.66 -14.43
C ALA A 80 4.99 6.88 -14.46
N VAL A 81 5.65 6.33 -13.46
CA VAL A 81 7.06 6.54 -13.14
C VAL A 81 7.89 5.40 -13.75
N ASN A 82 8.88 5.71 -14.58
CA ASN A 82 9.79 4.68 -15.11
C ASN A 82 10.94 4.42 -14.14
N VAL A 83 11.19 3.16 -13.83
CA VAL A 83 12.30 2.69 -13.00
C VAL A 83 13.44 2.22 -13.90
N CYS A 84 14.67 2.57 -13.53
CA CYS A 84 15.86 2.30 -14.33
C CYS A 84 16.98 1.58 -13.57
N ALA A 85 17.74 0.78 -14.31
CA ALA A 85 19.01 0.21 -13.86
C ALA A 85 20.14 1.26 -13.86
N ILE A 86 21.31 0.89 -13.30
CA ILE A 86 22.52 1.73 -13.27
C ILE A 86 22.96 2.14 -14.69
N SER A 87 22.72 1.27 -15.68
CA SER A 87 22.94 1.54 -17.11
C SER A 87 21.86 2.42 -17.75
N LYS A 88 21.01 3.04 -16.93
CA LYS A 88 19.93 3.95 -17.33
C LYS A 88 18.98 3.31 -18.35
N THR A 89 18.78 2.02 -18.23
CA THR A 89 17.83 1.25 -19.01
C THR A 89 16.58 1.13 -18.18
N VAL A 90 15.43 1.50 -18.76
CA VAL A 90 14.13 1.27 -18.13
C VAL A 90 13.95 -0.23 -17.93
N THR A 91 13.62 -0.61 -16.71
CA THR A 91 13.41 -1.99 -16.28
C THR A 91 11.96 -2.24 -15.88
N SER A 92 11.28 -1.23 -15.34
CA SER A 92 9.89 -1.33 -14.91
C SER A 92 9.18 0.02 -14.97
N LYS A 93 7.85 -0.04 -14.91
CA LYS A 93 6.94 1.11 -14.86
C LYS A 93 6.08 0.99 -13.61
N LEU A 94 5.91 2.11 -12.92
CA LEU A 94 5.14 2.25 -11.68
C LEU A 94 3.89 3.07 -11.94
N CYS A 95 2.75 2.59 -11.49
CA CYS A 95 1.46 3.27 -11.63
C CYS A 95 0.45 2.76 -10.59
N HIS A 96 -0.71 3.41 -10.50
CA HIS A 96 -1.71 3.12 -9.48
C HIS A 96 -2.92 2.38 -10.05
N ILE A 97 -3.46 1.45 -9.25
CA ILE A 97 -4.68 0.69 -9.58
C ILE A 97 -5.83 1.19 -8.70
N CYS A 98 -6.90 1.65 -9.32
CA CYS A 98 -8.19 1.88 -8.67
C CYS A 98 -9.34 1.82 -9.69
N GLY A 99 -10.30 0.89 -9.50
CA GLY A 99 -11.53 0.82 -10.30
C GLY A 99 -12.67 1.79 -9.94
N LEU A 100 -12.43 2.81 -9.10
CA LEU A 100 -13.32 3.96 -8.91
C LEU A 100 -12.93 5.12 -9.84
N GLU A 101 -11.68 5.12 -10.30
CA GLU A 101 -11.16 6.05 -11.29
C GLU A 101 -11.62 5.66 -12.70
N THR A 102 -11.43 6.56 -13.66
CA THR A 102 -11.71 6.27 -15.06
C THR A 102 -10.93 5.04 -15.50
N ALA A 103 -11.63 4.08 -16.12
CA ALA A 103 -11.05 2.82 -16.52
C ALA A 103 -9.77 3.03 -17.36
N PRO A 104 -8.74 2.18 -17.17
CA PRO A 104 -7.52 2.22 -17.97
C PRO A 104 -7.85 2.25 -19.47
N PRO A 105 -7.02 2.91 -20.30
CA PRO A 105 -7.30 3.09 -21.72
C PRO A 105 -7.53 1.78 -22.49
N LYS A 106 -7.00 0.65 -21.98
CA LYS A 106 -7.14 -0.67 -22.58
C LYS A 106 -7.69 -1.74 -21.63
N PHE A 107 -8.47 -1.36 -20.61
CA PHE A 107 -9.03 -2.31 -19.64
C PHE A 107 -9.90 -3.41 -20.28
N SER A 108 -10.52 -3.16 -21.44
CA SER A 108 -11.31 -4.16 -22.16
C SER A 108 -10.51 -5.42 -22.57
N GLU A 109 -9.19 -5.31 -22.69
CA GLU A 109 -8.32 -6.46 -22.99
C GLU A 109 -8.11 -7.36 -21.75
N PHE A 110 -8.30 -6.81 -20.54
CA PHE A 110 -8.13 -7.49 -19.26
C PHE A 110 -9.45 -7.84 -18.56
N SER A 111 -10.56 -7.19 -18.93
CA SER A 111 -11.87 -7.41 -18.30
C SER A 111 -12.39 -8.87 -18.29
N PRO A 112 -11.98 -9.79 -19.21
CA PRO A 112 -12.37 -11.20 -19.11
C PRO A 112 -11.82 -11.91 -17.87
N TYR A 113 -10.69 -11.45 -17.31
CA TYR A 113 -10.01 -12.06 -16.16
C TYR A 113 -10.44 -11.40 -14.85
N LEU A 114 -10.81 -10.13 -14.91
CA LEU A 114 -11.30 -9.38 -13.76
C LEU A 114 -12.32 -8.34 -14.19
N ASN A 115 -13.58 -8.54 -13.78
CA ASN A 115 -14.70 -7.68 -14.17
C ASN A 115 -14.54 -6.21 -13.74
N LYS A 116 -13.87 -5.96 -12.60
CA LYS A 116 -13.64 -4.63 -12.05
C LYS A 116 -12.34 -4.61 -11.25
N LEU A 117 -11.50 -3.60 -11.48
CA LEU A 117 -10.31 -3.38 -10.68
C LEU A 117 -10.70 -3.01 -9.23
N PRO A 118 -10.02 -3.56 -8.21
CA PRO A 118 -10.22 -3.12 -6.84
C PRO A 118 -9.70 -1.68 -6.66
N CYS A 119 -10.10 -1.05 -5.56
CA CYS A 119 -9.51 0.19 -5.05
C CYS A 119 -9.21 0.02 -3.58
N ASP A 120 -8.19 0.74 -3.13
CA ASP A 120 -7.95 0.88 -1.71
C ASP A 120 -9.21 1.42 -1.00
N PRO A 121 -9.60 0.85 0.16
CA PRO A 121 -10.75 1.34 0.92
C PRO A 121 -10.63 2.80 1.38
N GLN A 122 -9.42 3.37 1.35
CA GLN A 122 -9.15 4.75 1.73
C GLN A 122 -8.76 5.63 0.52
N HIS A 123 -8.98 5.18 -0.71
CA HIS A 123 -8.81 6.03 -1.89
C HIS A 123 -9.60 7.36 -1.75
N PRO A 124 -9.01 8.54 -2.08
CA PRO A 124 -7.74 8.75 -2.77
C PRO A 124 -6.53 8.98 -1.85
N SER A 125 -6.65 8.78 -0.54
CA SER A 125 -5.51 9.00 0.37
C SER A 125 -4.48 7.88 0.33
N LYS A 126 -4.90 6.66 -0.02
CA LYS A 126 -4.04 5.50 -0.30
C LYS A 126 -4.49 4.85 -1.59
N ASP A 127 -3.53 4.32 -2.36
CA ASP A 127 -3.75 3.60 -3.61
C ASP A 127 -2.85 2.37 -3.69
N TYR A 128 -3.25 1.38 -4.50
CA TYR A 128 -2.39 0.24 -4.81
C TYR A 128 -1.34 0.64 -5.83
N LEU A 129 -0.07 0.38 -5.51
CA LEU A 129 1.04 0.64 -6.44
C LEU A 129 1.37 -0.64 -7.22
N LEU A 130 1.23 -0.59 -8.54
CA LEU A 130 1.69 -1.62 -9.47
C LEU A 130 3.09 -1.28 -9.96
N GLU A 131 4.01 -2.24 -9.86
CA GLU A 131 5.27 -2.27 -10.59
C GLU A 131 5.21 -3.38 -11.64
N VAL A 132 5.30 -3.03 -12.91
CA VAL A 132 5.31 -4.01 -14.00
C VAL A 132 6.61 -3.92 -14.79
N GLU A 133 7.15 -5.06 -15.21
CA GLU A 133 8.33 -5.08 -16.06
C GLU A 133 8.12 -4.23 -17.32
N ARG A 134 9.15 -3.49 -17.73
CA ARG A 134 9.16 -2.74 -18.98
C ARG A 134 10.57 -2.83 -19.58
N PRO A 135 10.82 -3.77 -20.51
CA PRO A 135 12.15 -3.92 -21.11
C PRO A 135 12.43 -2.79 -22.13
N GLY A 136 13.69 -2.34 -22.19
CA GLY A 136 14.27 -1.86 -23.45
C GLY A 136 14.20 -0.36 -23.78
N CYS A 137 14.31 0.56 -22.82
CA CYS A 137 14.44 1.99 -23.15
C CYS A 137 15.68 2.62 -22.49
N ALA A 138 16.67 3.07 -23.28
CA ALA A 138 17.89 3.71 -22.79
C ALA A 138 17.69 5.19 -22.44
N ARG A 139 18.33 5.67 -21.37
CA ARG A 139 18.26 7.03 -20.80
C ARG A 139 19.62 7.55 -20.38
N ASN A 140 19.71 8.86 -20.15
CA ASN A 140 20.94 9.53 -19.72
C ASN A 140 20.82 10.21 -18.33
N ASP A 141 19.79 9.96 -17.52
CA ASP A 141 19.63 10.56 -16.16
C ASP A 141 18.98 9.61 -15.13
N ALA A 142 19.24 9.80 -13.83
CA ALA A 142 19.22 8.76 -12.79
C ALA A 142 18.46 9.14 -11.50
N SER A 143 17.22 8.63 -11.37
CA SER A 143 16.58 8.18 -10.11
C SER A 143 15.21 7.59 -10.44
N VAL A 144 14.45 8.31 -11.25
CA VAL A 144 13.28 7.91 -12.02
C VAL A 144 13.55 8.42 -13.41
N CYS A 145 13.55 7.54 -14.40
CA CYS A 145 13.79 8.00 -15.75
C CYS A 145 12.61 8.87 -16.19
N ALA A 146 12.87 10.14 -16.56
CA ALA A 146 11.88 11.00 -17.24
C ALA A 146 11.41 10.32 -18.55
N GLU A 147 10.55 10.93 -19.37
CA GLU A 147 10.34 10.50 -20.77
C GLU A 147 11.24 11.32 -21.74
N SER A 148 11.59 10.79 -22.91
CA SER A 148 12.68 11.23 -23.83
C SER A 148 12.74 10.19 -24.93
N THR A 149 12.55 10.72 -26.11
CA THR A 149 12.46 10.07 -27.39
C THR A 149 13.73 9.34 -27.75
N SER A 150 13.53 8.09 -28.18
CA SER A 150 14.42 7.23 -28.98
C SER A 150 15.48 6.39 -28.23
N PRO A 151 15.56 5.06 -28.51
CA PRO A 151 14.69 4.32 -29.43
C PRO A 151 13.26 4.19 -28.87
N PRO A 152 12.23 4.10 -29.73
CA PRO A 152 10.85 4.00 -29.26
C PRO A 152 10.69 2.75 -28.41
N CYS A 153 10.29 2.90 -27.14
CA CYS A 153 9.69 1.80 -26.40
C CYS A 153 8.48 1.36 -27.24
N THR A 154 8.56 0.22 -27.91
CA THR A 154 7.41 -0.30 -28.65
C THR A 154 6.29 -0.58 -27.63
N SER A 155 5.07 -0.17 -27.96
CA SER A 155 3.89 -0.40 -27.10
C SER A 155 3.60 -1.89 -26.89
N ASP A 156 4.20 -2.75 -27.72
CA ASP A 156 4.01 -4.20 -27.69
C ASP A 156 5.19 -4.85 -26.96
N TYR A 157 5.23 -4.67 -25.64
CA TYR A 157 6.12 -5.43 -24.76
C TYR A 157 5.32 -6.46 -23.97
N CYS A 158 5.96 -7.58 -23.60
CA CYS A 158 5.30 -8.71 -22.96
C CYS A 158 5.91 -8.90 -21.56
N PRO A 159 5.36 -8.22 -20.52
CA PRO A 159 5.92 -8.26 -19.17
C PRO A 159 6.02 -9.68 -18.63
N GLN A 160 7.18 -10.05 -18.10
CA GLN A 160 7.43 -11.38 -17.53
C GLN A 160 7.33 -11.41 -16.00
N TRP A 161 7.17 -10.26 -15.36
CA TRP A 161 6.94 -10.17 -13.93
C TRP A 161 6.18 -8.89 -13.55
N TYR A 162 5.55 -8.92 -12.37
CA TYR A 162 4.91 -7.77 -11.73
C TYR A 162 5.08 -7.82 -10.20
N ARG A 163 4.83 -6.69 -9.55
CA ARG A 163 4.61 -6.57 -8.10
C ARG A 163 3.46 -5.60 -7.85
N VAL A 164 2.63 -5.89 -6.86
CA VAL A 164 1.58 -4.98 -6.37
C VAL A 164 1.83 -4.74 -4.90
N TYR A 165 1.84 -3.48 -4.49
CA TYR A 165 2.07 -3.07 -3.12
C TYR A 165 0.84 -2.37 -2.53
N ALA A 166 0.67 -2.53 -1.22
CA ALA A 166 -0.37 -1.87 -0.45
C ALA A 166 0.22 -1.35 0.88
N ASP A 167 -0.21 -0.16 1.27
CA ASP A 167 0.19 0.51 2.51
C ASP A 167 -0.89 0.25 3.58
N PHE A 168 -0.48 -0.34 4.71
CA PHE A 168 -1.42 -0.75 5.76
C PHE A 168 -1.71 0.38 6.73
N SER A 169 -2.87 0.31 7.38
CA SER A 169 -3.27 1.31 8.38
C SER A 169 -3.21 0.75 9.80
N TYR A 170 -3.08 -0.56 9.96
CA TYR A 170 -2.91 -1.23 11.23
C TYR A 170 -1.45 -1.64 11.45
N GLU A 171 -0.78 -0.95 12.37
CA GLU A 171 0.67 -1.10 12.65
C GLU A 171 1.09 -2.51 13.13
N ASN A 172 0.15 -3.29 13.69
CA ASN A 172 0.43 -4.57 14.33
C ASN A 172 -0.01 -5.78 13.48
N ASP A 173 -0.02 -5.62 12.16
CA ASP A 173 -0.32 -6.73 11.26
C ASP A 173 0.82 -7.76 11.22
N LYS A 174 0.46 -9.05 11.39
CA LYS A 174 1.43 -10.15 11.44
C LYS A 174 1.94 -10.55 10.07
N ASP A 175 1.16 -10.35 9.01
CA ASP A 175 1.57 -10.73 7.66
C ASP A 175 2.63 -9.74 7.17
N SER A 176 2.49 -8.45 7.47
CA SER A 176 3.53 -7.45 7.21
C SER A 176 4.88 -7.82 7.83
N GLU A 177 4.88 -8.38 9.04
CA GLU A 177 6.09 -8.88 9.70
C GLU A 177 6.63 -10.13 9.01
N LEU A 178 5.77 -11.10 8.71
CA LEU A 178 6.14 -12.35 8.05
C LEU A 178 6.80 -12.11 6.70
N PHE A 179 6.27 -11.17 5.91
CA PHE A 179 6.83 -10.80 4.62
C PHE A 179 8.00 -9.81 4.72
N GLY A 180 8.34 -9.31 5.92
CA GLY A 180 9.45 -8.37 6.13
C GLY A 180 9.19 -6.97 5.55
N CYS A 181 7.92 -6.60 5.45
CA CYS A 181 7.46 -5.32 4.89
C CYS A 181 7.01 -4.32 5.97
N LYS A 182 6.91 -4.74 7.23
CA LYS A 182 6.41 -3.92 8.35
C LYS A 182 7.15 -2.59 8.48
N GLY A 183 6.42 -1.49 8.70
CA GLY A 183 7.00 -0.14 8.81
C GLY A 183 7.40 0.44 7.45
N GLY A 184 6.67 0.09 6.39
CA GLY A 184 6.97 0.54 5.03
C GLY A 184 8.26 -0.07 4.46
N GLY A 185 8.63 -1.27 4.90
CA GLY A 185 9.85 -1.97 4.51
C GLY A 185 9.83 -2.52 3.08
N CYS A 186 8.69 -2.55 2.40
CA CYS A 186 8.59 -3.04 1.02
C CYS A 186 8.29 -1.92 0.02
N GLY A 187 8.57 -2.19 -1.25
CA GLY A 187 8.30 -1.28 -2.34
C GLY A 187 9.51 -1.04 -3.24
N PRO A 188 9.35 -0.24 -4.30
CA PRO A 188 10.41 0.01 -5.25
C PRO A 188 11.55 0.81 -4.61
N ALA A 189 12.78 0.27 -4.65
CA ALA A 189 13.97 0.93 -4.09
C ALA A 189 14.38 2.21 -4.84
N LYS A 190 13.82 2.44 -6.03
CA LYS A 190 14.08 3.60 -6.90
C LYS A 190 12.95 4.62 -6.91
N LEU A 191 11.93 4.43 -6.08
CA LEU A 191 10.92 5.45 -5.83
C LEU A 191 11.48 6.54 -4.91
N SER A 192 10.86 7.72 -4.91
CA SER A 192 11.17 8.81 -3.99
C SER A 192 9.89 9.21 -3.25
N PRO A 193 9.74 8.90 -1.94
CA PRO A 193 10.69 8.13 -1.13
C PRO A 193 10.75 6.64 -1.54
N PRO A 194 11.89 5.95 -1.34
CA PRO A 194 12.05 4.52 -1.62
C PRO A 194 11.30 3.68 -0.58
N TYR A 195 10.74 2.55 -1.05
CA TYR A 195 9.87 1.68 -0.26
C TYR A 195 8.63 2.44 0.25
N GLY A 196 8.11 2.10 1.44
CA GLY A 196 6.95 2.76 2.04
C GLY A 196 5.66 1.93 2.06
N PHE A 197 5.73 0.64 1.74
CA PHE A 197 4.57 -0.26 1.74
C PHE A 197 4.74 -1.40 2.75
N ASP A 198 3.65 -1.72 3.45
CA ASP A 198 3.62 -2.75 4.49
C ASP A 198 3.23 -4.14 3.99
N TYR A 199 2.79 -4.25 2.74
CA TYR A 199 2.40 -5.50 2.14
C TYR A 199 2.55 -5.47 0.62
N GLY A 200 2.65 -6.65 0.02
CA GLY A 200 2.61 -6.79 -1.41
C GLY A 200 2.47 -8.23 -1.87
N VAL A 201 2.17 -8.38 -3.15
CA VAL A 201 2.18 -9.66 -3.87
C VAL A 201 3.00 -9.50 -5.14
N SER A 202 3.57 -10.59 -5.64
CA SER A 202 4.35 -10.58 -6.87
C SER A 202 4.10 -11.83 -7.70
N SER A 203 4.44 -11.73 -8.97
CA SER A 203 4.50 -12.87 -9.88
C SER A 203 5.52 -13.91 -9.42
N HIS A 204 5.34 -15.19 -9.77
CA HIS A 204 6.24 -16.28 -9.38
C HIS A 204 7.72 -16.09 -9.77
N GLN A 205 7.99 -15.34 -10.85
CA GLN A 205 9.32 -15.10 -11.38
C GLN A 205 10.17 -14.15 -10.52
N VAL A 206 9.54 -13.37 -9.63
CA VAL A 206 10.23 -12.33 -8.87
C VAL A 206 9.69 -12.17 -7.45
N GLY A 207 10.57 -11.92 -6.48
CA GLY A 207 10.19 -11.60 -5.10
C GLY A 207 9.87 -10.10 -4.92
N LEU A 208 9.19 -9.78 -3.82
CA LEU A 208 9.02 -8.40 -3.36
C LEU A 208 10.37 -7.73 -3.08
N GLN A 209 10.47 -6.44 -3.41
CA GLN A 209 11.61 -5.63 -2.99
C GLN A 209 11.44 -5.23 -1.53
N LYS A 210 12.48 -5.46 -0.74
CA LYS A 210 12.51 -5.17 0.70
C LYS A 210 13.67 -4.23 0.99
N SER A 211 13.48 -3.37 1.97
CA SER A 211 14.53 -2.49 2.46
C SER A 211 15.60 -3.30 3.18
N ASN A 212 16.84 -2.86 2.98
CA ASN A 212 18.03 -3.43 3.63
C ASN A 212 18.42 -2.66 4.90
N GLY A 213 17.58 -1.74 5.36
CA GLY A 213 17.77 -1.06 6.63
C GLY A 213 16.47 -0.48 7.16
N TYR A 214 16.41 -0.23 8.46
CA TYR A 214 15.32 0.52 9.08
C TYR A 214 15.90 1.73 9.79
N VAL A 215 15.05 2.74 9.95
CA VAL A 215 15.33 3.94 10.73
C VAL A 215 14.21 4.15 11.73
N CYS A 216 14.54 4.79 12.84
CA CYS A 216 13.59 5.18 13.86
C CYS A 216 13.69 6.67 14.14
N VAL A 217 12.63 7.24 14.71
CA VAL A 217 12.67 8.62 15.20
C VAL A 217 13.23 8.65 16.62
N SER A 218 14.34 9.38 16.80
CA SER A 218 14.90 9.72 18.11
C SER A 218 15.31 11.19 18.12
N ASP A 219 15.00 11.91 19.21
CA ASP A 219 15.36 13.33 19.38
C ASP A 219 14.99 14.23 18.18
N ASN A 220 13.77 14.05 17.65
CA ASN A 220 13.27 14.72 16.44
C ASN A 220 14.17 14.56 15.21
N SER A 221 14.83 13.41 15.08
CA SER A 221 15.69 13.10 13.93
C SER A 221 15.50 11.65 13.48
N CYS A 222 15.69 11.40 12.18
CA CYS A 222 15.60 10.06 11.58
C CYS A 222 16.94 9.34 11.72
N ASN A 223 17.07 8.46 12.71
CA ASN A 223 18.31 7.74 13.00
C ASN A 223 18.24 6.30 12.46
N ALA A 224 19.32 5.86 11.81
CA ALA A 224 19.43 4.46 11.39
C ALA A 224 19.55 3.54 12.60
N CYS A 225 18.80 2.45 12.61
CA CYS A 225 18.91 1.46 13.68
C CYS A 225 20.26 0.73 13.60
N GLN A 226 20.72 0.24 14.74
CA GLN A 226 21.94 -0.56 14.84
C GLN A 226 21.78 -1.89 14.10
N SER A 227 22.91 -2.50 13.74
CA SER A 227 22.90 -3.79 13.03
C SER A 227 22.50 -4.94 13.98
N PRO A 228 21.67 -5.91 13.54
CA PRO A 228 21.10 -6.05 12.21
C PRO A 228 19.96 -5.06 11.95
N ARG A 229 19.93 -4.45 10.75
CA ARG A 229 18.94 -3.44 10.40
C ARG A 229 17.66 -4.05 9.85
N ASP A 230 17.09 -5.01 10.57
CA ASP A 230 15.74 -5.51 10.32
C ASP A 230 14.74 -4.85 11.28
N TYR A 231 13.45 -4.93 10.97
CA TYR A 231 12.42 -4.27 11.75
C TYR A 231 12.43 -4.73 13.22
N ASN A 232 12.54 -6.05 13.45
CA ASN A 232 12.45 -6.63 14.79
C ASN A 232 13.65 -6.27 15.66
N ALA A 233 14.84 -6.20 15.09
CA ALA A 233 16.03 -5.70 15.75
C ALA A 233 15.92 -4.19 16.03
N CYS A 234 15.38 -3.41 15.10
CA CYS A 234 15.17 -1.97 15.31
C CYS A 234 14.20 -1.69 16.46
N VAL A 235 13.12 -2.46 16.61
CA VAL A 235 12.16 -2.34 17.74
C VAL A 235 12.81 -2.59 19.11
N GLN A 236 13.91 -3.35 19.15
CA GLN A 236 14.65 -3.65 20.37
C GLN A 236 15.88 -2.74 20.56
N ASP A 237 16.15 -1.83 19.62
CA ASP A 237 17.29 -0.93 19.69
C ASP A 237 17.10 0.10 20.82
N PRO A 238 18.00 0.17 21.82
CA PRO A 238 17.95 1.18 22.88
C PRO A 238 18.04 2.62 22.38
N GLY A 239 18.65 2.84 21.20
CA GLY A 239 18.72 4.13 20.52
C GLY A 239 17.41 4.55 19.85
N CYS A 240 16.40 3.69 19.84
CA CYS A 240 15.08 3.90 19.24
C CYS A 240 13.98 3.86 20.32
N PRO A 241 13.80 4.95 21.10
CA PRO A 241 12.83 4.97 22.19
C PRO A 241 11.38 4.91 21.68
N ASN A 242 11.11 5.39 20.46
CA ASN A 242 9.78 5.42 19.88
C ASN A 242 9.55 4.30 18.87
N LYS A 243 9.01 3.18 19.36
CA LYS A 243 8.82 1.93 18.61
C LYS A 243 7.70 1.98 17.57
N SER A 244 6.84 2.99 17.62
CA SER A 244 5.77 3.22 16.63
C SER A 244 6.21 4.09 15.45
N LEU A 245 7.41 4.66 15.48
CA LEU A 245 7.95 5.54 14.42
C LEU A 245 9.17 4.92 13.76
N ILE A 246 9.00 3.71 13.22
CA ILE A 246 10.02 2.98 12.45
C ILE A 246 9.63 3.03 10.98
N TYR A 247 10.60 3.37 10.13
CA TYR A 247 10.43 3.48 8.69
C TYR A 247 11.47 2.61 7.96
N GLY A 248 11.09 2.13 6.78
CA GLY A 248 11.99 1.36 5.92
C GLY A 248 13.20 2.13 5.41
N THR A 249 13.19 3.48 5.41
CA THR A 249 14.32 4.29 4.93
C THR A 249 14.37 5.67 5.60
N VAL A 250 15.55 6.32 5.57
CA VAL A 250 15.69 7.71 6.08
C VAL A 250 14.77 8.63 5.29
N GLU A 251 14.68 8.45 3.99
CA GLU A 251 13.89 9.26 3.08
C GLU A 251 12.38 9.12 3.34
N SER A 252 11.89 7.91 3.64
CA SER A 252 10.48 7.72 4.04
C SER A 252 10.19 8.35 5.40
N CYS A 253 11.13 8.25 6.35
CA CYS A 253 11.04 8.95 7.63
C CYS A 253 10.99 10.48 7.45
N CYS A 254 11.84 11.02 6.58
CA CYS A 254 11.89 12.44 6.25
C CYS A 254 10.63 12.92 5.50
N ALA A 255 10.08 12.10 4.61
CA ALA A 255 8.83 12.42 3.94
C ALA A 255 7.66 12.54 4.95
N ALA A 256 7.63 11.69 5.97
CA ALA A 256 6.65 11.78 7.06
C ALA A 256 6.96 12.92 8.04
N ASN A 257 8.22 13.32 8.19
CA ASN A 257 8.67 14.31 9.18
C ASN A 257 9.61 15.35 8.55
N PRO A 258 9.09 16.23 7.67
CA PRO A 258 9.92 17.15 6.88
C PRO A 258 10.61 18.24 7.71
N SER A 259 10.20 18.45 8.96
CA SER A 259 10.81 19.42 9.87
C SER A 259 12.05 18.92 10.62
N PHE A 260 12.38 17.64 10.50
CA PHE A 260 13.52 17.06 11.22
C PHE A 260 14.85 17.50 10.58
N PRO A 261 15.87 17.83 11.39
CA PRO A 261 17.17 18.23 10.86
C PRO A 261 17.84 17.05 10.14
N GLY A 262 18.33 17.30 8.92
CA GLY A 262 18.92 16.27 8.06
C GLY A 262 17.93 15.65 7.06
N CYS A 263 16.66 16.04 7.16
CA CYS A 263 15.72 16.15 6.06
C CYS A 263 15.83 17.58 5.47
#